data_AF-A0A5C6AEG2-F1
#
_entry.id   AF-A0A5C6AEG2-F1
#
_cell.length_a   1.000
_cell.length_b   1.000
_cell.length_c   1.000
_cell.angle_alpha   90.00
_cell.angle_beta   90.00
_cell.angle_gamma   90.00
#
_symmetry.space_group_name_H-M   'P 1'
#
loop_
_entity.id
_entity.type
_entity.pdbx_description
1 polymer ?
#
loop_
_entity_poly.entity_id
_entity_poly.type
_entity_poly.pdbx_seq_one_letter_code
_entity_poly.pdbx_strand_id
1 'polypeptide(L)'
;MKIVRHDRNMASLFITLAFWLATVASAQTVSVSHDPSVDDHGTRLLGRVIERLALGAAFDAKVRQRVWVGGREVIGVGTYEQAGDGSGRFNLQVAMHDGDGKHTLQQISDGRLAWTREQIGDQILLQRVDVGRLDQWVHGATLTGLSRAEGAAGSTRSIVGHLPPSVRVGGFVEMLETMVAQHDLRVVTGRLEDQDVWIVRGSLKDNVRLQMLANFPNNQWPELCPDEMVVAIAKSDQIDTGFGQGIPVRIEFWVSPPTGSLDDKGVENQTGQPATMPKNRMVSLIELYSIRPISTPPIGRFRFENQDMEVNYTNDTDRYLHRYGIEITERQSRLLRR
;
A
#
# COMPACT_ATOMS: atom_id res chain seq x y z
N MET A 1 -18.74 6.36 37.38
CA MET A 1 -18.38 7.46 36.48
C MET A 1 -17.57 6.88 35.33
N LYS A 2 -18.24 6.47 34.25
CA LYS A 2 -17.63 5.90 33.03
C LYS A 2 -17.32 7.06 32.09
N ILE A 3 -16.04 7.37 31.92
CA ILE A 3 -15.57 8.36 30.94
C ILE A 3 -15.05 7.60 29.72
N VAL A 4 -15.80 7.76 28.64
CA VAL A 4 -15.48 7.69 27.20
C VAL A 4 -14.04 7.27 26.86
N ARG A 5 -13.92 6.10 26.21
CA ARG A 5 -12.66 5.50 25.72
C ARG A 5 -12.72 5.20 24.21
N HIS A 6 -13.48 5.98 23.44
CA HIS A 6 -13.76 5.68 22.02
C HIS A 6 -12.92 6.44 20.97
N ASP A 7 -12.24 7.54 21.32
CA ASP A 7 -11.56 8.37 20.30
C ASP A 7 -10.08 8.06 20.05
N ARG A 8 -9.47 7.14 20.83
CA ARG A 8 -8.03 6.85 20.71
C ARG A 8 -7.63 5.87 19.60
N ASN A 9 -8.58 5.24 18.91
CA ASN A 9 -8.31 4.23 17.88
C ASN A 9 -8.26 4.77 16.45
N MET A 10 -8.63 6.03 16.20
CA MET A 10 -8.66 6.58 14.84
C MET A 10 -7.24 6.87 14.32
N ALA A 11 -6.32 7.41 15.13
CA ALA A 11 -4.93 7.62 14.71
C ALA A 11 -4.21 6.30 14.33
N SER A 12 -4.57 5.21 15.01
CA SER A 12 -4.09 3.85 14.71
C SER A 12 -4.53 3.33 13.34
N LEU A 13 -5.54 3.95 12.74
CA LEU A 13 -6.03 3.54 11.44
C LEU A 13 -5.23 4.18 10.30
N PHE A 14 -4.47 5.28 10.44
CA PHE A 14 -4.07 6.09 9.26
C PHE A 14 -2.64 5.98 8.75
N ILE A 15 -1.66 5.75 9.61
CA ILE A 15 -0.35 5.24 9.16
C ILE A 15 -0.56 3.87 8.49
N THR A 16 -1.55 3.16 9.01
CA THR A 16 -1.88 1.79 8.72
C THR A 16 -2.82 1.71 7.51
N LEU A 17 -3.85 2.55 7.29
CA LEU A 17 -4.89 2.39 6.23
C LEU A 17 -4.37 2.44 4.80
N ALA A 18 -3.39 3.31 4.53
CA ALA A 18 -2.76 3.36 3.21
C ALA A 18 -2.00 2.05 2.89
N PHE A 19 -1.65 1.27 3.93
CA PHE A 19 -1.03 -0.05 3.84
C PHE A 19 -1.99 -1.21 4.19
N TRP A 20 -3.08 -0.98 4.93
CA TRP A 20 -4.06 -1.96 5.41
C TRP A 20 -5.18 -2.22 4.42
N LEU A 21 -5.31 -1.41 3.37
CA LEU A 21 -6.14 -1.81 2.24
C LEU A 21 -5.63 -3.11 1.63
N ALA A 22 -4.36 -3.50 1.81
CA ALA A 22 -3.85 -4.83 1.48
C ALA A 22 -4.37 -5.98 2.38
N THR A 23 -5.12 -5.68 3.46
CA THR A 23 -5.38 -6.62 4.57
C THR A 23 -6.72 -7.34 4.49
N VAL A 24 -7.58 -7.04 3.52
CA VAL A 24 -8.88 -7.72 3.37
C VAL A 24 -9.06 -8.24 1.95
N ALA A 25 -8.48 -9.41 1.66
CA ALA A 25 -8.84 -10.21 0.50
C ALA A 25 -8.43 -11.69 0.71
N SER A 26 -9.01 -12.34 1.72
CA SER A 26 -9.05 -13.79 1.79
C SER A 26 -10.48 -14.26 2.00
N ALA A 27 -10.94 -15.08 1.05
CA ALA A 27 -12.14 -15.92 1.03
C ALA A 27 -13.49 -15.23 0.74
N GLN A 28 -13.88 -15.21 -0.54
CA GLN A 28 -14.90 -16.09 -1.16
C GLN A 28 -15.30 -15.50 -2.53
N THR A 29 -15.17 -16.31 -3.58
CA THR A 29 -15.46 -15.96 -4.98
C THR A 29 -16.95 -16.09 -5.28
N VAL A 30 -17.57 -14.97 -5.67
CA VAL A 30 -18.78 -14.96 -6.51
C VAL A 30 -18.34 -14.56 -7.91
N SER A 31 -18.57 -15.45 -8.87
CA SER A 31 -18.21 -15.25 -10.28
C SER A 31 -19.18 -14.32 -10.97
N VAL A 32 -18.71 -13.12 -11.34
CA VAL A 32 -19.37 -12.24 -12.31
C VAL A 32 -18.44 -12.10 -13.50
N SER A 33 -18.93 -12.42 -14.69
CA SER A 33 -18.20 -12.30 -15.96
C SER A 33 -17.95 -10.83 -16.28
N HIS A 34 -16.69 -10.39 -16.27
CA HIS A 34 -16.28 -9.06 -16.71
C HIS A 34 -15.63 -9.15 -18.10
N ASP A 35 -16.11 -8.31 -19.02
CA ASP A 35 -15.69 -8.22 -20.42
C ASP A 35 -14.28 -7.58 -20.52
N PRO A 36 -13.27 -8.20 -21.16
CA PRO A 36 -11.86 -7.82 -21.01
C PRO A 36 -11.39 -6.61 -21.86
N SER A 37 -12.27 -5.66 -22.19
CA SER A 37 -11.94 -4.56 -23.13
C SER A 37 -11.92 -3.13 -22.57
N VAL A 38 -12.06 -2.94 -21.25
CA VAL A 38 -12.03 -1.61 -20.63
C VAL A 38 -10.61 -1.29 -20.09
N ASP A 39 -9.83 -0.59 -20.91
CA ASP A 39 -8.65 0.24 -20.57
C ASP A 39 -7.55 -0.32 -19.62
N ASP A 40 -6.90 -1.42 -20.02
CA ASP A 40 -5.74 -2.02 -19.32
C ASP A 40 -4.45 -1.16 -19.33
N HIS A 41 -4.50 0.08 -19.80
CA HIS A 41 -3.33 0.97 -19.85
C HIS A 41 -2.81 1.35 -18.46
N GLY A 42 -3.70 1.52 -17.47
CA GLY A 42 -3.34 1.85 -16.09
C GLY A 42 -2.58 0.72 -15.40
N THR A 43 -3.11 -0.49 -15.50
CA THR A 43 -2.48 -1.72 -15.02
C THR A 43 -1.09 -1.88 -15.61
N ARG A 44 -0.94 -1.79 -16.94
CA ARG A 44 0.37 -1.93 -17.61
C ARG A 44 1.36 -0.84 -17.22
N LEU A 45 0.90 0.39 -17.05
CA LEU A 45 1.77 1.48 -16.60
C LEU A 45 2.29 1.22 -15.18
N LEU A 46 1.41 0.88 -14.23
CA LEU A 46 1.84 0.57 -12.87
C LEU A 46 2.71 -0.71 -12.82
N GLY A 47 2.44 -1.71 -13.66
CA GLY A 47 3.32 -2.88 -13.79
C GLY A 47 4.75 -2.51 -14.14
N ARG A 48 4.95 -1.62 -15.14
CA ARG A 48 6.29 -1.10 -15.49
C ARG A 48 6.92 -0.26 -14.39
N VAL A 49 6.13 0.52 -13.65
CA VAL A 49 6.63 1.28 -12.49
C VAL A 49 7.10 0.34 -11.39
N ILE A 50 6.34 -0.73 -11.12
CA ILE A 50 6.72 -1.75 -10.14
C ILE A 50 8.02 -2.45 -10.57
N GLU A 51 8.13 -2.87 -11.83
CA GLU A 51 9.38 -3.44 -12.38
C GLU A 51 10.55 -2.48 -12.25
N ARG A 52 10.33 -1.19 -12.54
CA ARG A 52 11.36 -0.14 -12.40
C ARG A 52 11.80 0.02 -10.96
N LEU A 53 10.89 0.03 -9.99
CA LEU A 53 11.25 0.11 -8.58
C LEU A 53 12.01 -1.14 -8.12
N ALA A 54 11.54 -2.33 -8.50
CA ALA A 54 12.09 -3.60 -8.07
C ALA A 54 13.47 -3.91 -8.69
N LEU A 55 13.63 -3.67 -10.00
CA LEU A 55 14.80 -4.07 -10.80
C LEU A 55 15.69 -2.89 -11.20
N GLY A 56 15.28 -1.65 -10.92
CA GLY A 56 16.03 -0.46 -11.27
C GLY A 56 17.23 -0.19 -10.38
N ALA A 57 17.92 0.91 -10.66
CA ALA A 57 19.11 1.32 -9.92
C ALA A 57 18.79 1.70 -8.47
N ALA A 58 19.82 1.65 -7.62
CA ALA A 58 19.74 2.16 -6.26
C ALA A 58 19.44 3.66 -6.24
N PHE A 59 18.56 4.09 -5.35
CA PHE A 59 18.25 5.50 -5.15
C PHE A 59 17.86 5.79 -3.69
N ASP A 60 18.00 7.05 -3.29
CA ASP A 60 17.36 7.57 -2.09
C ASP A 60 16.40 8.72 -2.45
N ALA A 61 15.46 8.96 -1.55
CA ALA A 61 14.49 10.02 -1.65
C ALA A 61 14.07 10.48 -0.25
N LYS A 62 13.61 11.73 -0.15
CA LYS A 62 12.86 12.20 1.00
C LYS A 62 11.39 11.89 0.80
N VAL A 63 10.72 11.57 1.90
CA VAL A 63 9.29 11.29 1.93
C VAL A 63 8.59 12.37 2.74
N ARG A 64 7.50 12.91 2.22
CA ARG A 64 6.55 13.73 2.99
C ARG A 64 5.20 13.05 2.92
N GLN A 65 4.53 12.93 4.06
CA GLN A 65 3.20 12.39 4.12
C GLN A 65 2.28 13.38 4.82
N ARG A 66 1.13 13.70 4.23
CA ARG A 66 0.07 14.47 4.87
C ARG A 66 -1.12 13.55 5.08
N VAL A 67 -1.70 13.59 6.27
CA VAL A 67 -2.80 12.69 6.65
C VAL A 67 -3.86 13.49 7.40
N TRP A 68 -5.12 13.23 7.10
CA TRP A 68 -6.24 13.79 7.86
C TRP A 68 -6.58 12.90 9.06
N VAL A 69 -6.42 13.40 10.28
CA VAL A 69 -6.69 12.66 11.53
C VAL A 69 -7.35 13.59 12.55
N GLY A 70 -8.45 13.15 13.17
CA GLY A 70 -9.08 13.90 14.27
C GLY A 70 -9.53 15.31 13.89
N GLY A 71 -9.96 15.52 12.64
CA GLY A 71 -10.40 16.83 12.14
C GLY A 71 -9.29 17.81 11.79
N ARG A 72 -8.02 17.38 11.79
CA ARG A 72 -6.86 18.19 11.41
C ARG A 72 -5.95 17.44 10.45
N GLU A 73 -5.11 18.19 9.74
CA GLU A 73 -4.03 17.63 8.96
C GLU A 73 -2.76 17.47 9.80
N VAL A 74 -2.14 16.28 9.71
CA VAL A 74 -0.86 15.95 10.33
C VAL A 74 0.17 15.71 9.23
N ILE A 75 1.37 16.24 9.40
CA ILE A 75 2.46 16.12 8.43
C ILE A 75 3.58 15.26 9.01
N GLY A 76 3.94 14.23 8.26
CA GLY A 76 5.09 13.38 8.49
C GLY A 76 6.20 13.65 7.49
N VAL A 77 7.43 13.47 7.96
CA VAL A 77 8.63 13.55 7.12
C VAL A 77 9.49 12.32 7.34
N GLY A 78 10.21 11.93 6.30
CA GLY A 78 10.88 10.65 6.25
C GLY A 78 11.89 10.52 5.13
N THR A 79 12.43 9.30 5.01
CA THR A 79 13.39 8.91 4.00
C THR A 79 13.03 7.55 3.43
N TYR A 80 13.34 7.37 2.15
CA TYR A 80 13.30 6.09 1.46
C TYR A 80 14.66 5.83 0.82
N GLU A 81 15.23 4.66 1.05
CA GLU A 81 16.47 4.19 0.40
C GLU A 81 16.22 2.78 -0.14
N GLN A 82 16.64 2.51 -1.38
CA GLN A 82 16.62 1.16 -1.94
C GLN A 82 17.96 0.82 -2.60
N ALA A 83 18.37 -0.44 -2.49
CA ALA A 83 19.63 -0.91 -3.09
C ALA A 83 19.50 -1.28 -4.57
N GLY A 84 18.27 -1.34 -5.10
CA GLY A 84 18.02 -1.65 -6.52
C GLY A 84 18.33 -3.10 -6.91
N ASP A 85 18.42 -3.33 -8.23
CA ASP A 85 18.91 -4.55 -8.89
C ASP A 85 18.24 -5.85 -8.44
N GLY A 86 16.96 -5.81 -8.09
CA GLY A 86 16.23 -7.00 -7.63
C GLY A 86 16.67 -7.51 -6.26
N SER A 87 17.40 -6.72 -5.48
CA SER A 87 17.94 -7.15 -4.19
C SER A 87 16.90 -7.35 -3.09
N GLY A 88 15.71 -6.76 -3.24
CA GLY A 88 14.65 -6.75 -2.22
C GLY A 88 15.01 -5.88 -1.00
N ARG A 89 16.08 -5.08 -1.10
CA ARG A 89 16.62 -4.28 0.00
C ARG A 89 16.10 -2.86 -0.05
N PHE A 90 15.40 -2.45 1.00
CA PHE A 90 14.92 -1.08 1.15
C PHE A 90 14.76 -0.69 2.62
N ASN A 91 14.70 0.62 2.88
CA ASN A 91 14.41 1.20 4.19
C ASN A 91 13.54 2.45 3.98
N LEU A 92 12.29 2.37 4.43
CA LEU A 92 11.34 3.46 4.50
C LEU A 92 11.17 3.84 5.98
N GLN A 93 11.34 5.12 6.31
CA GLN A 93 11.09 5.64 7.65
C GLN A 93 10.30 6.93 7.54
N VAL A 94 9.22 7.07 8.31
CA VAL A 94 8.41 8.29 8.40
C VAL A 94 8.10 8.56 9.86
N ALA A 95 8.26 9.81 10.29
CA ALA A 95 7.87 10.27 11.61
C ALA A 95 6.87 11.42 11.50
N MET A 96 5.83 11.38 12.33
CA MET A 96 4.75 12.36 12.43
C MET A 96 4.63 12.84 13.87
N HIS A 97 4.30 14.11 14.02
CA HIS A 97 3.94 14.72 15.30
C HIS A 97 2.58 15.36 15.15
N ASP A 98 1.59 14.86 15.88
CA ASP A 98 0.25 15.45 15.93
C ASP A 98 0.05 16.34 17.17
N GLY A 99 1.07 16.50 18.01
CA GLY A 99 0.99 17.25 19.26
C GLY A 99 0.55 16.42 20.47
N ASP A 100 -0.09 15.26 20.24
CA ASP A 100 -0.49 14.31 21.29
C ASP A 100 0.50 13.14 21.42
N GLY A 101 1.37 12.95 20.44
CA GLY A 101 2.43 11.96 20.51
C GLY A 101 3.37 11.99 19.31
N LYS A 102 4.37 11.11 19.39
CA LYS A 102 5.21 10.73 18.25
C LYS A 102 4.59 9.51 17.59
N HIS A 103 4.39 9.59 16.29
CA HIS A 103 3.98 8.44 15.48
C HIS A 103 5.07 8.12 14.47
N THR A 104 5.42 6.85 14.31
CA THR A 104 6.46 6.43 13.37
C THR A 104 6.05 5.21 12.58
N LEU A 105 6.38 5.20 11.30
CA LEU A 105 6.37 4.02 10.44
C LEU A 105 7.80 3.72 10.01
N GLN A 106 8.21 2.47 10.17
CA GLN A 106 9.42 1.95 9.55
C GLN A 106 9.09 0.66 8.81
N GLN A 107 9.42 0.60 7.54
CA GLN A 107 9.46 -0.64 6.76
C GLN A 107 10.88 -0.85 6.27
N ILE A 108 11.47 -2.00 6.60
CA ILE A 108 12.86 -2.27 6.25
C ILE A 108 13.01 -3.74 5.85
N SER A 109 13.75 -3.99 4.78
CA SER A 109 14.02 -5.34 4.28
C SER A 109 15.47 -5.49 3.91
N ASP A 110 16.11 -6.57 4.36
CA ASP A 110 17.48 -6.95 3.95
C ASP A 110 17.51 -7.89 2.72
N GLY A 111 16.34 -8.14 2.13
CA GLY A 111 16.14 -9.09 1.03
C GLY A 111 15.82 -10.52 1.51
N ARG A 112 15.94 -10.80 2.81
CA ARG A 112 15.55 -12.07 3.43
C ARG A 112 14.41 -11.90 4.43
N LEU A 113 14.48 -10.89 5.28
CA LEU A 113 13.45 -10.54 6.25
C LEU A 113 12.95 -9.14 5.95
N ALA A 114 11.63 -8.99 5.85
CA ALA A 114 10.97 -7.69 5.82
C ALA A 114 10.32 -7.43 7.18
N TRP A 115 10.53 -6.24 7.71
CA TRP A 115 10.01 -5.79 9.00
C TRP A 115 9.16 -4.55 8.81
N THR A 116 8.04 -4.51 9.53
CA THR A 116 7.21 -3.31 9.68
C THR A 116 7.12 -2.98 11.16
N ARG A 117 7.57 -1.78 11.55
CA ARG A 117 7.41 -1.24 12.90
C ARG A 117 6.52 -0.01 12.81
N GLU A 118 5.39 -0.06 13.48
CA GLU A 118 4.48 1.06 13.67
C GLU A 118 4.49 1.45 15.14
N GLN A 119 4.62 2.75 15.42
CA GLN A 119 4.47 3.29 16.76
C GLN A 119 3.46 4.42 16.74
N ILE A 120 2.47 4.35 17.63
CA ILE A 120 1.38 5.31 17.73
C ILE A 120 1.19 5.65 19.20
N GLY A 121 1.67 6.83 19.59
CA GLY A 121 1.89 7.15 21.00
C GLY A 121 2.81 6.10 21.66
N ASP A 122 2.28 5.41 22.68
CA ASP A 122 3.00 4.37 23.43
C ASP A 122 2.78 2.95 22.87
N GLN A 123 1.93 2.79 21.86
CA GLN A 123 1.64 1.47 21.27
C GLN A 123 2.64 1.18 20.15
N ILE A 124 3.31 0.03 20.23
CA ILE A 124 4.24 -0.45 19.21
C ILE A 124 3.69 -1.74 18.62
N LEU A 125 3.53 -1.77 17.30
CA LEU A 125 3.27 -2.96 16.52
C LEU A 125 4.53 -3.32 15.73
N LEU A 126 5.01 -4.54 15.90
CA LEU A 126 6.15 -5.06 15.17
C LEU A 126 5.75 -6.32 14.40
N GLN A 127 5.94 -6.30 13.09
CA GLN A 127 5.63 -7.40 12.18
C GLN A 127 6.88 -7.83 11.44
N ARG A 128 6.97 -9.14 11.17
CA ARG A 128 8.06 -9.75 10.41
C ARG A 128 7.54 -10.68 9.34
N VAL A 129 8.11 -10.61 8.15
CA VAL A 129 7.89 -11.54 7.03
C VAL A 129 9.21 -12.18 6.63
N ASP A 130 9.27 -13.51 6.54
CA ASP A 130 10.41 -14.24 5.99
C ASP A 130 10.29 -14.35 4.47
N VAL A 131 10.69 -13.30 3.76
CA VAL A 131 10.60 -13.21 2.30
C VAL A 131 11.56 -14.16 1.59
N GLY A 132 12.71 -14.44 2.19
CA GLY A 132 13.66 -15.42 1.65
C GLY A 132 13.09 -16.85 1.66
N ARG A 133 12.25 -17.17 2.64
CA ARG A 133 11.54 -18.45 2.68
C ARG A 133 10.36 -18.49 1.72
N LEU A 134 9.64 -17.38 1.52
CA LEU A 134 8.62 -17.25 0.48
C LEU A 134 9.23 -17.48 -0.92
N ASP A 135 10.38 -16.89 -1.20
CA ASP A 135 11.12 -17.09 -2.46
C ASP A 135 11.41 -18.57 -2.71
N GLN A 136 11.91 -19.29 -1.71
CA GLN A 136 12.20 -20.72 -1.82
C GLN A 136 10.96 -21.54 -2.20
N TRP A 137 9.81 -21.22 -1.61
CA TRP A 137 8.57 -21.92 -1.90
C TRP A 137 7.98 -21.58 -3.27
N VAL A 138 8.02 -20.31 -3.69
CA VAL A 138 7.58 -19.92 -5.04
C VAL A 138 8.44 -20.59 -6.10
N HIS A 139 9.77 -20.60 -5.92
CA HIS A 139 10.69 -21.28 -6.84
C HIS A 139 10.47 -22.80 -6.83
N GLY A 140 10.29 -23.41 -5.65
CA GLY A 140 10.04 -24.85 -5.52
C GLY A 140 8.71 -25.30 -6.15
N ALA A 141 7.64 -24.52 -6.00
CA ALA A 141 6.34 -24.79 -6.63
C ALA A 141 6.42 -24.71 -8.15
N THR A 142 7.20 -23.75 -8.66
CA THR A 142 7.46 -23.59 -10.11
C THR A 142 8.22 -24.79 -10.67
N LEU A 143 9.28 -25.23 -9.99
CA LEU A 143 10.14 -26.34 -10.43
C LEU A 143 9.44 -27.71 -10.40
N THR A 144 8.48 -27.90 -9.50
CA THR A 144 7.75 -29.17 -9.34
C THR A 144 6.52 -29.28 -10.24
N GLY A 145 6.21 -28.24 -11.04
CA GLY A 145 4.98 -28.20 -11.85
C GLY A 145 3.69 -28.20 -11.02
N LEU A 146 3.81 -28.07 -9.68
CA LEU A 146 2.69 -28.01 -8.74
C LEU A 146 2.08 -26.62 -8.67
N SER A 147 2.66 -25.63 -9.36
CA SER A 147 1.97 -24.39 -9.74
C SER A 147 0.81 -24.71 -10.68
N ARG A 148 -0.27 -25.24 -10.12
CA ARG A 148 -1.57 -25.44 -10.76
C ARG A 148 -2.24 -24.07 -10.95
N ALA A 149 -1.65 -23.25 -11.82
CA ALA A 149 -2.21 -21.97 -12.26
C ALA A 149 -2.59 -21.99 -13.76
N GLU A 150 -2.62 -23.17 -14.39
CA GLU A 150 -3.41 -23.42 -15.59
C GLU A 150 -4.78 -23.97 -15.16
N GLY A 151 -5.73 -23.09 -14.84
CA GLY A 151 -7.14 -23.49 -14.69
C GLY A 151 -7.94 -22.92 -13.52
N ALA A 152 -7.35 -22.14 -12.60
CA ALA A 152 -8.15 -21.38 -11.64
C ALA A 152 -8.65 -20.10 -12.32
N ALA A 153 -9.83 -20.16 -12.96
CA ALA A 153 -10.54 -19.07 -13.64
C ALA A 153 -11.02 -17.95 -12.69
N GLY A 154 -10.19 -17.55 -11.73
CA GLY A 154 -10.49 -16.55 -10.72
C GLY A 154 -9.29 -15.96 -9.97
N SER A 155 -8.04 -16.44 -10.20
CA SER A 155 -6.87 -15.70 -9.69
C SER A 155 -6.47 -14.64 -10.70
N THR A 156 -6.65 -13.36 -10.36
CA THR A 156 -6.07 -12.25 -11.11
C THR A 156 -4.56 -12.49 -11.22
N ARG A 157 -4.07 -12.87 -12.40
CA ARG A 157 -2.65 -13.13 -12.64
C ARG A 157 -1.90 -11.83 -12.33
N SER A 158 -1.06 -11.84 -11.30
CA SER A 158 -0.27 -10.65 -10.95
C SER A 158 0.54 -10.21 -12.16
N ILE A 159 0.43 -8.93 -12.53
CA ILE A 159 1.13 -8.37 -13.69
C ILE A 159 2.66 -8.49 -13.55
N VAL A 160 3.14 -8.50 -12.31
CA VAL A 160 4.54 -8.71 -11.94
C VAL A 160 4.76 -10.07 -11.27
N GLY A 161 3.96 -11.08 -11.65
CA GLY A 161 4.03 -12.43 -11.09
C GLY A 161 5.36 -13.15 -11.28
N HIS A 162 6.21 -12.67 -12.19
CA HIS A 162 7.56 -13.18 -12.43
C HIS A 162 8.59 -12.66 -11.41
N LEU A 163 8.28 -11.57 -10.68
CA LEU A 163 9.15 -11.03 -9.65
C LEU A 163 9.03 -11.87 -8.37
N PRO A 164 10.15 -12.16 -7.67
CA PRO A 164 10.14 -12.93 -6.44
C PRO A 164 9.46 -12.17 -5.28
N PRO A 165 8.88 -12.87 -4.28
CA PRO A 165 8.38 -12.26 -3.06
C PRO A 165 9.34 -11.26 -2.38
N SER A 166 10.64 -11.53 -2.35
CA SER A 166 11.66 -10.65 -1.74
C SER A 166 11.68 -9.21 -2.28
N VAL A 167 11.28 -8.99 -3.53
CA VAL A 167 11.19 -7.64 -4.11
C VAL A 167 9.79 -7.05 -4.09
N ARG A 168 8.78 -7.86 -3.71
CA ARG A 168 7.36 -7.51 -3.78
C ARG A 168 6.71 -7.21 -2.43
N VAL A 169 7.35 -7.60 -1.33
CA VAL A 169 6.86 -7.39 0.03
C VAL A 169 7.42 -6.08 0.60
N GLY A 170 6.53 -5.22 1.08
CA GLY A 170 6.79 -3.93 1.70
C GLY A 170 7.05 -2.78 0.72
N GLY A 171 7.20 -1.58 1.29
CA GLY A 171 7.56 -0.37 0.57
C GLY A 171 6.55 0.03 -0.52
N PHE A 172 7.03 0.78 -1.51
CA PHE A 172 6.19 1.26 -2.60
C PHE A 172 5.79 0.16 -3.59
N VAL A 173 6.59 -0.91 -3.72
CA VAL A 173 6.23 -2.02 -4.62
C VAL A 173 4.94 -2.69 -4.15
N GLU A 174 4.86 -3.08 -2.88
CA GLU A 174 3.64 -3.73 -2.35
C GLU A 174 2.42 -2.81 -2.43
N MET A 175 2.61 -1.52 -2.16
CA MET A 175 1.55 -0.52 -2.23
C MET A 175 0.97 -0.41 -3.65
N LEU A 176 1.83 -0.25 -4.66
CA LEU A 176 1.40 -0.15 -6.05
C LEU A 176 0.80 -1.46 -6.57
N GLU A 177 1.32 -2.61 -6.16
CA GLU A 177 0.75 -3.91 -6.52
C GLU A 177 -0.66 -4.09 -5.95
N THR A 178 -0.86 -3.66 -4.69
CA THR A 178 -2.18 -3.65 -4.05
C THR A 178 -3.15 -2.74 -4.81
N MET A 179 -2.70 -1.56 -5.23
CA MET A 179 -3.51 -0.66 -6.04
C MET A 179 -3.96 -1.29 -7.36
N VAL A 180 -3.04 -1.97 -8.07
CA VAL A 180 -3.36 -2.71 -9.31
C VAL A 180 -4.38 -3.83 -9.07
N ALA A 181 -4.25 -4.56 -7.97
CA ALA A 181 -5.19 -5.63 -7.64
C ALA A 181 -6.59 -5.07 -7.33
N GLN A 182 -6.67 -3.94 -6.63
CA GLN A 182 -7.91 -3.50 -5.99
C GLN A 182 -8.72 -2.45 -6.74
N HIS A 183 -8.13 -1.76 -7.70
CA HIS A 183 -8.76 -0.61 -8.34
C HIS A 183 -8.94 -0.82 -9.84
N ASP A 184 -9.99 -0.20 -10.38
CA ASP A 184 -10.17 0.01 -11.82
C ASP A 184 -9.37 1.25 -12.21
N LEU A 185 -8.37 1.05 -13.07
CA LEU A 185 -7.32 2.03 -13.34
C LEU A 185 -7.50 2.72 -14.69
N ARG A 186 -7.31 4.04 -14.69
CA ARG A 186 -7.25 4.86 -15.91
C ARG A 186 -6.01 5.73 -15.92
N VAL A 187 -5.47 6.00 -17.11
CA VAL A 187 -4.27 6.84 -17.29
C VAL A 187 -4.63 8.13 -17.99
N VAL A 188 -4.13 9.23 -17.45
CA VAL A 188 -4.09 10.52 -18.15
C VAL A 188 -2.67 11.08 -18.09
N THR A 189 -2.45 12.15 -18.84
CA THR A 189 -1.21 12.92 -18.74
C THR A 189 -1.50 14.26 -18.07
N GLY A 190 -0.52 14.78 -17.36
CA GLY A 190 -0.63 16.08 -16.72
C GLY A 190 0.74 16.64 -16.36
N ARG A 191 0.71 17.71 -15.59
CA ARG A 191 1.89 18.37 -15.06
C ARG A 191 1.74 18.51 -13.54
N LEU A 192 2.79 18.21 -12.80
CA LEU A 192 2.89 18.44 -11.36
C LEU A 192 3.98 19.48 -11.15
N GLU A 193 3.58 20.67 -10.68
CA GLU A 193 4.45 21.85 -10.66
C GLU A 193 5.06 22.08 -12.06
N ASP A 194 6.38 21.96 -12.20
CA ASP A 194 7.07 22.12 -13.47
C ASP A 194 7.37 20.80 -14.20
N GLN A 195 7.03 19.65 -13.63
CA GLN A 195 7.37 18.32 -14.14
C GLN A 195 6.22 17.65 -14.89
N ASP A 196 6.49 17.12 -16.07
CA ASP A 196 5.53 16.30 -16.82
C ASP A 196 5.36 14.91 -16.18
N VAL A 197 4.11 14.51 -15.99
CA VAL A 197 3.75 13.26 -15.30
C VAL A 197 2.72 12.44 -16.06
N TRP A 198 2.81 11.12 -15.96
CA TRP A 198 1.66 10.24 -16.14
C TRP A 198 0.86 10.21 -14.84
N ILE A 199 -0.46 10.28 -14.92
CA ILE A 199 -1.35 10.24 -13.77
C ILE A 199 -2.22 8.99 -13.91
N VAL A 200 -2.05 8.04 -13.00
CA VAL A 200 -2.94 6.89 -12.85
C VAL A 200 -4.01 7.26 -11.82
N ARG A 201 -5.28 7.14 -12.17
CA ARG A 201 -6.40 7.25 -11.23
C ARG A 201 -7.04 5.89 -11.06
N GLY A 202 -7.38 5.53 -9.84
CA GLY A 202 -8.02 4.26 -9.52
C GLY A 202 -9.28 4.47 -8.71
N SER A 203 -10.35 3.76 -9.06
CA SER A 203 -11.56 3.62 -8.24
C SER A 203 -11.58 2.22 -7.66
N LEU A 204 -11.94 2.04 -6.39
CA LEU A 204 -12.00 0.72 -5.76
C LEU A 204 -13.03 -0.16 -6.49
N LYS A 205 -12.64 -1.39 -6.83
CA LYS A 205 -13.54 -2.36 -7.47
C LYS A 205 -14.69 -2.73 -6.55
N ASP A 206 -15.89 -2.93 -7.09
CA ASP A 206 -17.08 -3.25 -6.31
C ASP A 206 -16.93 -4.53 -5.46
N ASN A 207 -16.30 -5.57 -6.01
CA ASN A 207 -16.08 -6.82 -5.28
C ASN A 207 -15.13 -6.62 -4.08
N VAL A 208 -14.09 -5.80 -4.24
CA VAL A 208 -13.15 -5.45 -3.16
C VAL A 208 -13.85 -4.59 -2.13
N ARG A 209 -14.66 -3.61 -2.57
CA ARG A 209 -15.47 -2.77 -1.68
C ARG A 209 -16.39 -3.61 -0.81
N LEU A 210 -17.11 -4.58 -1.39
CA LEU A 210 -17.99 -5.49 -0.66
C LEU A 210 -17.22 -6.37 0.34
N GLN A 211 -16.05 -6.88 -0.04
CA GLN A 211 -15.19 -7.67 0.85
C GLN A 211 -14.69 -6.83 2.03
N MET A 212 -14.24 -5.60 1.78
CA MET A 212 -13.82 -4.67 2.83
C MET A 212 -14.97 -4.32 3.76
N LEU A 213 -16.16 -4.03 3.21
CA LEU A 213 -17.35 -3.69 3.98
C LEU A 213 -17.74 -4.79 4.97
N ALA A 214 -17.60 -6.06 4.57
CA ALA A 214 -17.87 -7.21 5.44
C ALA A 214 -16.93 -7.33 6.65
N ASN A 215 -15.80 -6.63 6.64
CA ASN A 215 -14.83 -6.62 7.72
C ASN A 215 -14.95 -5.38 8.63
N PHE A 216 -15.79 -4.42 8.26
CA PHE A 216 -16.04 -3.25 9.10
C PHE A 216 -17.22 -3.46 10.04
N PRO A 217 -17.16 -2.89 11.26
CA PRO A 217 -18.31 -2.89 12.17
C PRO A 217 -19.56 -2.33 11.47
N ASN A 218 -20.69 -3.01 11.65
CA ASN A 218 -22.00 -2.63 11.12
C ASN A 218 -22.09 -2.56 9.58
N ASN A 219 -21.15 -3.14 8.83
CA ASN A 219 -21.09 -3.02 7.37
C ASN A 219 -21.19 -1.56 6.89
N GLN A 220 -20.57 -0.64 7.63
CA GLN A 220 -20.52 0.78 7.28
C GLN A 220 -19.13 1.15 6.78
N TRP A 221 -19.09 1.90 5.69
CA TRP A 221 -17.84 2.40 5.14
C TRP A 221 -17.26 3.47 6.06
N PRO A 222 -16.03 3.30 6.59
CA PRO A 222 -15.45 4.27 7.50
C PRO A 222 -15.22 5.63 6.81
N GLU A 223 -15.42 6.72 7.55
CA GLU A 223 -15.34 8.11 7.04
C GLU A 223 -14.01 8.48 6.36
N LEU A 224 -12.95 7.75 6.72
CA LEU A 224 -11.60 8.00 6.25
C LEU A 224 -11.01 6.80 5.50
N CYS A 225 -11.84 5.82 5.14
CA CYS A 225 -11.45 4.70 4.28
C CYS A 225 -11.51 5.15 2.81
N PRO A 226 -10.37 5.26 2.11
CA PRO A 226 -10.38 5.75 0.75
C PRO A 226 -10.98 4.72 -0.19
N ASP A 227 -11.66 5.22 -1.22
CA ASP A 227 -12.18 4.42 -2.33
C ASP A 227 -11.69 4.92 -3.70
N GLU A 228 -10.87 5.98 -3.69
CA GLU A 228 -10.19 6.51 -4.86
C GLU A 228 -8.69 6.68 -4.57
N MET A 229 -7.87 6.47 -5.58
CA MET A 229 -6.43 6.74 -5.54
C MET A 229 -5.94 7.52 -6.76
N VAL A 230 -4.84 8.23 -6.59
CA VAL A 230 -4.11 8.90 -7.67
C VAL A 230 -2.62 8.65 -7.52
N VAL A 231 -1.93 8.25 -8.59
CA VAL A 231 -0.47 8.10 -8.63
C VAL A 231 0.09 8.95 -9.75
N ALA A 232 0.93 9.94 -9.44
CA ALA A 232 1.69 10.70 -10.42
C ALA A 232 3.09 10.11 -10.59
N ILE A 233 3.47 9.85 -11.82
CA ILE A 233 4.73 9.17 -12.21
C ILE A 233 5.50 10.09 -13.14
N ALA A 234 6.76 10.33 -12.82
CA ALA A 234 7.66 11.16 -13.64
C ALA A 234 7.83 10.60 -15.06
N LYS A 235 7.61 11.43 -16.09
CA LYS A 235 7.85 11.04 -17.50
C LYS A 235 9.31 11.13 -17.92
N SER A 236 10.06 11.99 -17.26
CA SER A 236 11.47 12.27 -17.51
C SER A 236 12.23 12.34 -16.20
N ASP A 237 13.54 12.20 -16.30
CA ASP A 237 14.45 12.44 -15.19
C ASP A 237 14.36 13.89 -14.70
N GLN A 238 14.66 14.09 -13.41
CA GLN A 238 14.81 15.42 -12.84
C GLN A 238 16.09 16.07 -13.39
N ILE A 239 16.00 17.35 -13.75
CA ILE A 239 17.10 18.07 -14.42
C ILE A 239 18.35 18.14 -13.54
N ASP A 240 18.16 18.27 -12.23
CA ASP A 240 19.22 18.41 -11.23
C ASP A 240 19.92 17.09 -10.91
N THR A 241 19.19 15.97 -10.90
CA THR A 241 19.75 14.66 -10.53
C THR A 241 20.05 13.75 -11.74
N GLY A 242 19.50 14.04 -12.91
CA GLY A 242 19.56 13.15 -14.08
C GLY A 242 18.91 11.80 -13.82
N PHE A 243 17.97 11.74 -12.87
CA PHE A 243 17.30 10.52 -12.44
C PHE A 243 15.84 10.80 -12.06
N GLY A 244 15.01 9.75 -12.03
CA GLY A 244 13.64 9.83 -11.54
C GLY A 244 12.59 9.38 -12.54
N GLN A 245 12.94 9.19 -13.82
CA GLN A 245 11.99 8.69 -14.81
C GLN A 245 11.35 7.37 -14.37
N GLY A 246 10.01 7.31 -14.45
CA GLY A 246 9.24 6.13 -14.11
C GLY A 246 9.07 5.89 -12.60
N ILE A 247 9.53 6.80 -11.75
CA ILE A 247 9.33 6.72 -10.29
C ILE A 247 8.05 7.49 -9.89
N PRO A 248 7.23 6.95 -8.97
CA PRO A 248 6.12 7.71 -8.39
C PRO A 248 6.66 8.91 -7.61
N VAL A 249 6.19 10.10 -7.94
CA VAL A 249 6.55 11.34 -7.23
C VAL A 249 5.45 11.76 -6.25
N ARG A 250 4.22 11.29 -6.48
CA ARG A 250 3.04 11.65 -5.68
C ARG A 250 2.01 10.54 -5.67
N ILE A 251 1.47 10.22 -4.50
CA ILE A 251 0.42 9.23 -4.29
C ILE A 251 -0.65 9.85 -3.39
N GLU A 252 -1.90 9.83 -3.84
CA GLU A 252 -3.03 10.40 -3.13
C GLU A 252 -4.09 9.33 -2.88
N PHE A 253 -4.75 9.44 -1.72
CA PHE A 253 -5.90 8.63 -1.36
C PHE A 253 -7.06 9.54 -1.02
N TRP A 254 -8.21 9.27 -1.62
CA TRP A 254 -9.39 10.11 -1.57
C TRP A 254 -10.59 9.31 -1.09
N VAL A 255 -11.47 9.99 -0.36
CA VAL A 255 -12.77 9.48 0.04
C VAL A 255 -13.83 10.20 -0.79
N SER A 256 -14.64 9.40 -1.49
CA SER A 256 -15.85 9.89 -2.15
C SER A 256 -16.88 10.33 -1.11
N PRO A 257 -17.67 11.38 -1.37
CA PRO A 257 -18.78 11.73 -0.49
C PRO A 257 -19.70 10.54 -0.30
N PRO A 258 -20.30 10.36 0.90
CA PRO A 258 -21.34 9.37 1.06
C PRO A 258 -22.45 9.71 0.06
N THR A 259 -22.61 8.86 -0.96
CA THR A 259 -23.78 8.91 -1.83
C THR A 259 -24.98 8.74 -0.92
N GLY A 260 -25.76 9.81 -0.76
CA GLY A 260 -26.93 9.84 0.09
C GLY A 260 -27.86 8.68 -0.22
N SER A 261 -28.39 8.08 0.84
CA SER A 261 -29.69 7.42 0.92
C SER A 261 -30.45 7.26 -0.40
N LEU A 262 -30.80 6.03 -0.74
CA LEU A 262 -31.78 5.64 -1.75
C LEU A 262 -33.23 6.15 -1.49
N ASP A 263 -33.39 7.18 -0.66
CA ASP A 263 -34.66 7.80 -0.30
C ASP A 263 -34.65 9.30 -0.62
N ASP A 264 -34.29 9.67 -1.86
CA ASP A 264 -34.63 11.00 -2.39
C ASP A 264 -35.97 10.91 -3.14
N LYS A 265 -37.04 10.72 -2.37
CA LYS A 265 -38.35 11.23 -2.77
C LYS A 265 -38.40 12.67 -2.27
N GLY A 266 -38.33 13.59 -3.23
CA GLY A 266 -38.25 15.02 -2.99
C GLY A 266 -39.22 15.51 -1.93
N VAL A 267 -38.66 16.26 -0.98
CA VAL A 267 -39.38 17.27 -0.23
C VAL A 267 -38.54 18.54 -0.33
N GLU A 268 -39.00 19.45 -1.18
CA GLU A 268 -38.58 20.85 -1.14
C GLU A 268 -38.80 21.38 0.28
N ASN A 269 -37.72 21.73 0.97
CA ASN A 269 -37.81 22.65 2.09
C ASN A 269 -36.86 23.81 1.85
N GLN A 270 -37.49 24.95 1.54
CA GLN A 270 -36.89 26.26 1.43
C GLN A 270 -36.44 26.72 2.82
N THR A 271 -35.13 26.78 3.05
CA THR A 271 -34.54 27.77 3.96
C THR A 271 -33.05 27.89 3.63
N GLY A 272 -32.62 29.11 3.32
CA GLY A 272 -31.32 29.41 2.74
C GLY A 272 -30.15 29.10 3.68
N GLN A 273 -29.45 28.01 3.36
CA GLN A 273 -28.01 27.83 3.52
C GLN A 273 -27.62 26.75 2.50
N PRO A 274 -26.70 26.99 1.56
CA PRO A 274 -26.20 25.90 0.74
C PRO A 274 -25.42 24.97 1.68
N ALA A 275 -26.03 23.85 2.06
CA ALA A 275 -25.30 22.73 2.60
C ALA A 275 -24.34 22.27 1.49
N THR A 276 -23.12 22.82 1.50
CA THR A 276 -22.03 22.37 0.66
C THR A 276 -21.82 20.90 0.97
N MET A 277 -22.35 20.02 0.13
CA MET A 277 -22.03 18.60 0.16
C MET A 277 -20.51 18.47 0.18
N PRO A 278 -19.93 17.62 1.03
CA PRO A 278 -18.48 17.50 1.11
C PRO A 278 -17.96 17.05 -0.26
N LYS A 279 -17.14 17.90 -0.89
CA LYS A 279 -16.32 17.52 -2.06
C LYS A 279 -15.47 16.29 -1.68
N ASN A 280 -15.10 15.47 -2.66
CA ASN A 280 -14.09 14.41 -2.48
C ASN A 280 -12.97 14.94 -1.58
N ARG A 281 -12.69 14.22 -0.48
CA ARG A 281 -11.72 14.66 0.52
C ARG A 281 -10.48 13.80 0.42
N MET A 282 -9.33 14.43 0.22
CA MET A 282 -8.04 13.75 0.30
C MET A 282 -7.75 13.41 1.76
N VAL A 283 -7.55 12.12 2.05
CA VAL A 283 -7.28 11.63 3.41
C VAL A 283 -5.82 11.31 3.65
N SER A 284 -5.06 11.04 2.58
CA SER A 284 -3.62 10.83 2.63
C SER A 284 -2.96 11.30 1.35
N LEU A 285 -1.81 11.96 1.49
CA LEU A 285 -0.91 12.35 0.41
C LEU A 285 0.50 11.88 0.77
N ILE A 286 1.17 11.16 -0.13
CA ILE A 286 2.58 10.78 -0.01
C ILE A 286 3.34 11.42 -1.18
N GLU A 287 4.43 12.11 -0.88
CA GLU A 287 5.30 12.76 -1.86
C GLU A 287 6.72 12.22 -1.72
N LEU A 288 7.30 11.76 -2.83
CA LEU A 288 8.71 11.44 -2.94
C LEU A 288 9.41 12.61 -3.64
N TYR A 289 10.40 13.19 -2.98
CA TYR A 289 11.13 14.35 -3.49
C TYR A 289 12.62 14.24 -3.20
N SER A 290 13.43 15.07 -3.85
CA SER A 290 14.90 14.95 -3.82
C SER A 290 15.36 13.54 -4.21
N ILE A 291 14.77 12.98 -5.28
CA ILE A 291 15.05 11.63 -5.74
C ILE A 291 16.37 11.65 -6.49
N ARG A 292 17.35 10.89 -6.03
CA ARG A 292 18.68 10.85 -6.65
C ARG A 292 19.25 9.44 -6.68
N PRO A 293 20.07 9.12 -7.70
CA PRO A 293 20.72 7.82 -7.76
C PRO A 293 21.82 7.77 -6.69
N ILE A 294 22.05 6.57 -6.15
CA ILE A 294 23.13 6.31 -5.19
C ILE A 294 23.93 5.10 -5.63
N SER A 295 25.14 4.94 -5.09
CA SER A 295 25.82 3.65 -5.15
C SER A 295 25.11 2.64 -4.27
N THR A 296 25.00 1.38 -4.70
CA THR A 296 24.37 0.29 -3.94
C THR A 296 24.89 0.25 -2.49
N PRO A 297 24.04 0.53 -1.48
CA PRO A 297 24.50 0.56 -0.10
C PRO A 297 24.83 -0.84 0.44
N PRO A 298 25.70 -0.94 1.47
CA PRO A 298 26.02 -2.22 2.08
C PRO A 298 24.80 -2.81 2.79
N ILE A 299 24.70 -4.14 2.82
CA ILE A 299 23.54 -4.87 3.39
C ILE A 299 23.22 -4.48 4.84
N GLY A 300 24.23 -4.09 5.62
CA GLY A 300 24.04 -3.65 7.01
C GLY A 300 23.09 -2.47 7.17
N ARG A 301 22.96 -1.58 6.16
CA ARG A 301 22.00 -0.45 6.21
C ARG A 301 20.54 -0.88 6.18
N PHE A 302 20.28 -2.09 5.71
CA PHE A 302 18.94 -2.64 5.51
C PHE A 302 18.57 -3.69 6.56
N ARG A 303 19.43 -3.91 7.56
CA ARG A 303 19.15 -4.82 8.66
C ARG A 303 18.31 -4.10 9.71
N PHE A 304 17.20 -4.72 10.10
CA PHE A 304 16.44 -4.23 11.25
C PHE A 304 17.22 -4.47 12.54
N GLU A 305 17.43 -3.41 13.31
CA GLU A 305 18.00 -3.47 14.66
C GLU A 305 16.86 -3.29 15.66
N ASN A 306 16.53 -4.36 16.40
CA ASN A 306 15.50 -4.25 17.43
C ASN A 306 16.07 -3.51 18.65
N GLN A 307 15.75 -2.22 18.76
CA GLN A 307 16.17 -1.38 19.88
C GLN A 307 15.38 -1.69 21.16
N ASP A 308 14.19 -2.28 21.03
CA ASP A 308 13.28 -2.58 22.13
C ASP A 308 13.19 -4.11 22.32
N MET A 309 14.10 -4.68 23.12
CA MET A 309 14.14 -6.14 23.38
C MET A 309 12.83 -6.69 23.97
N GLU A 310 11.99 -5.83 24.56
CA GLU A 310 10.71 -6.20 25.18
C GLU A 310 9.54 -6.29 24.18
N VAL A 311 9.70 -5.75 22.96
CA VAL A 311 8.63 -5.77 21.95
C VAL A 311 8.62 -7.10 21.22
N ASN A 312 7.58 -7.89 21.47
CA ASN A 312 7.30 -9.11 20.70
C ASN A 312 6.88 -8.75 19.27
N TYR A 313 7.35 -9.52 18.29
CA TYR A 313 6.89 -9.39 16.90
C TYR A 313 5.82 -10.42 16.56
N THR A 314 4.93 -10.04 15.64
CA THR A 314 4.00 -10.96 14.97
C THR A 314 4.64 -11.46 13.68
N ASN A 315 4.69 -12.78 13.49
CA ASN A 315 5.11 -13.35 12.20
C ASN A 315 3.94 -13.32 11.21
N ASP A 316 4.10 -12.54 10.14
CA ASP A 316 3.08 -12.29 9.13
C ASP A 316 3.33 -13.09 7.84
N THR A 317 4.29 -14.02 7.85
CA THR A 317 4.65 -14.84 6.67
C THR A 317 3.45 -15.68 6.19
N ASP A 318 2.63 -16.20 7.11
CA ASP A 318 1.45 -17.00 6.78
C ASP A 318 0.46 -16.22 5.86
N ARG A 319 0.34 -14.90 6.04
CA ARG A 319 -0.51 -14.05 5.19
C ARG A 319 -0.03 -14.05 3.74
N TYR A 320 1.27 -13.96 3.54
CA TYR A 320 1.86 -13.91 2.21
C TYR A 320 1.81 -15.26 1.49
N LEU A 321 1.76 -16.38 2.21
CA LEU A 321 1.54 -17.69 1.60
C LEU A 321 0.24 -17.72 0.80
N HIS A 322 -0.86 -17.26 1.42
CA HIS A 322 -2.15 -17.18 0.73
C HIS A 322 -2.09 -16.23 -0.47
N ARG A 323 -1.46 -15.06 -0.32
CA ARG A 323 -1.28 -14.08 -1.41
C ARG A 323 -0.56 -14.66 -2.62
N TYR A 324 0.45 -15.52 -2.39
CA TYR A 324 1.21 -16.15 -3.45
C TYR A 324 0.68 -17.53 -3.86
N GLY A 325 -0.47 -17.96 -3.32
CA GLY A 325 -1.07 -19.26 -3.63
C GLY A 325 -0.21 -20.45 -3.20
N ILE A 326 0.59 -20.29 -2.14
CA ILE A 326 1.49 -21.31 -1.61
C ILE A 326 0.73 -22.13 -0.56
N GLU A 327 0.54 -23.42 -0.86
CA GLU A 327 0.05 -24.39 0.12
C GLU A 327 1.24 -25.03 0.85
N ILE A 328 1.28 -24.90 2.18
CA ILE A 328 2.31 -25.54 3.00
C ILE A 328 1.71 -26.59 3.93
N THR A 329 2.49 -27.61 4.24
CA THR A 329 2.10 -28.63 5.23
C THR A 329 2.03 -28.04 6.64
N GLU A 330 1.25 -28.68 7.52
CA GLU A 330 1.16 -28.27 8.94
C GLU A 330 2.54 -28.25 9.64
N ARG A 331 3.42 -29.19 9.28
CA ARG A 331 4.81 -29.23 9.76
C ARG A 331 5.59 -27.97 9.34
N GLN A 332 5.45 -27.54 8.09
CA GLN A 332 6.11 -26.33 7.58
C GLN A 332 5.54 -25.06 8.22
N SER A 333 4.22 -25.01 8.48
CA SER A 333 3.57 -23.88 9.18
C SER A 333 4.06 -23.76 10.62
N ARG A 334 4.19 -24.88 11.35
CA ARG A 334 4.77 -24.88 12.71
C ARG A 334 6.22 -24.36 12.74
N LEU A 335 6.99 -24.58 11.67
CA LEU A 335 8.35 -24.05 11.53
C LEU A 335 8.42 -22.55 11.20
N LEU A 336 7.31 -21.90 10.83
CA LEU A 336 7.23 -20.44 10.68
C LEU A 336 6.88 -19.75 12.00
N ARG A 337 6.10 -20.42 12.85
CA ARG A 337 5.59 -19.85 14.11
C ARG A 337 6.58 -19.92 15.28
N ARG A 338 7.72 -20.60 15.10
CA ARG A 338 8.82 -20.66 16.06
C ARG A 338 9.81 -19.53 15.78
#